data_AF-A0A2V5REG6-F1
#
_entry.id   AF-A0A2V5REG6-F1
#
_cell.length_a   1.000
_cell.length_b   1.000
_cell.length_c   1.000
_cell.angle_alpha   90.00
_cell.angle_beta   90.00
_cell.angle_gamma   90.00
#
_symmetry.space_group_name_H-M   'P 1'
#
loop_
_entity.id
_entity.type
_entity.pdbx_description
1 polymer ?
#
loop_
_entity_poly.entity_id
_entity_poly.type
_entity_poly.pdbx_seq_one_letter_code
_entity_poly.pdbx_strand_id
1 'polypeptide(L)'
;MIDLIAHDPKRDEVVLVIDEPNEWGGSDERLLSLQERFNAYVSFLLDGEMTEAHPELAGKPARIKLRCAHMPDTRALELLEAIHDQLTFQEIKLEVVVRNDE
;
A
#
# COMPACT_ATOMS: atom_id res chain seq x y z
N MET A 1 1.07 -10.29 5.48
CA MET A 1 -0.08 -10.98 4.85
C MET A 1 -0.58 -10.03 3.79
N ILE A 2 -0.38 -10.34 2.50
CA ILE A 2 -0.85 -9.51 1.40
C ILE A 2 -2.36 -9.67 1.32
N ASP A 3 -3.11 -8.60 1.58
CA ASP A 3 -4.58 -8.68 1.58
C ASP A 3 -5.12 -8.96 0.18
N LEU A 4 -4.54 -8.34 -0.87
CA LEU A 4 -4.88 -8.64 -2.26
C LEU A 4 -3.84 -8.09 -3.25
N ILE A 5 -3.36 -8.92 -4.18
CA ILE A 5 -2.67 -8.48 -5.41
C ILE A 5 -3.69 -8.52 -6.55
N ALA A 6 -3.88 -7.40 -7.23
CA ALA A 6 -4.67 -7.30 -8.43
C ALA A 6 -3.81 -6.79 -9.60
N HIS A 7 -4.18 -7.16 -10.81
CA HIS A 7 -3.67 -6.53 -12.02
C HIS A 7 -4.74 -5.59 -12.55
N ASP A 8 -4.39 -4.32 -12.79
CA ASP A 8 -5.27 -3.37 -13.48
C ASP A 8 -4.99 -3.45 -14.99
N PRO A 9 -5.82 -4.16 -15.78
CA PRO A 9 -5.58 -4.34 -17.21
C PRO A 9 -5.73 -3.04 -18.01
N LYS A 10 -6.35 -1.99 -17.45
CA LYS A 10 -6.52 -0.70 -18.15
C LYS A 10 -5.23 0.11 -18.17
N ARG A 11 -4.44 0.01 -17.10
CA ARG A 11 -3.17 0.74 -16.92
C ARG A 11 -1.95 -0.16 -16.98
N ASP A 12 -2.17 -1.46 -17.13
CA ASP A 12 -1.17 -2.53 -17.07
C ASP A 12 -0.26 -2.41 -15.83
N GLU A 13 -0.87 -2.13 -14.68
CA GLU A 13 -0.16 -1.91 -13.42
C GLU A 13 -0.57 -2.94 -12.35
N VAL A 14 0.39 -3.28 -11.50
CA VAL A 14 0.16 -4.11 -10.32
C VAL A 14 -0.50 -3.25 -9.26
N VAL A 15 -1.59 -3.73 -8.68
CA VAL A 15 -2.30 -3.06 -7.60
C VAL A 15 -2.25 -3.92 -6.35
N LEU A 16 -1.48 -3.48 -5.36
CA LEU A 16 -1.47 -4.05 -4.02
C LEU A 16 -2.51 -3.34 -3.18
N VAL A 17 -3.58 -4.02 -2.81
CA VAL A 17 -4.63 -3.43 -1.98
C VAL A 17 -4.35 -3.78 -0.53
N ILE A 18 -4.30 -2.75 0.31
CA ILE A 18 -4.15 -2.85 1.76
C ILE A 18 -5.47 -2.39 2.37
N ASP A 19 -6.10 -3.25 3.17
CA ASP A 19 -7.27 -2.86 3.93
C ASP A 19 -6.87 -2.40 5.32
N GLU A 20 -7.35 -1.22 5.70
CA GLU A 20 -7.31 -0.71 7.07
C GLU A 20 -8.73 -0.49 7.57
N PRO A 21 -9.37 -1.55 8.11
CA PRO A 21 -10.74 -1.48 8.59
C PRO A 21 -10.87 -0.78 9.95
N ASN A 22 -9.74 -0.52 10.62
CA ASN A 22 -9.75 0.01 11.98
C ASN A 22 -9.77 1.54 12.00
N GLU A 23 -10.28 2.10 13.09
CA GLU A 23 -10.18 3.52 13.37
C GLU A 23 -8.72 3.93 13.64
N TRP A 24 -8.37 5.12 13.16
CA TRP A 24 -7.09 5.76 13.40
C TRP A 24 -7.12 6.40 14.80
N GLY A 25 -6.76 5.60 15.80
CA GLY A 25 -6.78 6.00 17.21
C GLY A 25 -5.51 6.70 17.68
N GLY A 26 -4.63 7.14 16.76
CA GLY A 26 -3.32 7.70 17.09
C GLY A 26 -2.35 6.73 17.81
N SER A 27 -2.66 5.43 17.84
CA SER A 27 -1.85 4.42 18.52
C SER A 27 -0.55 4.15 17.78
N ASP A 28 0.58 4.36 18.45
CA ASP A 28 1.92 4.14 17.90
C ASP A 28 2.10 2.72 17.34
N GLU A 29 1.55 1.71 18.01
CA GLU A 29 1.57 0.31 17.55
C GLU A 29 0.86 0.11 16.20
N ARG A 30 -0.22 0.85 15.95
CA ARG A 30 -0.96 0.79 14.68
C ARG A 30 -0.15 1.44 13.56
N LEU A 31 0.42 2.60 13.83
CA LEU A 31 1.27 3.33 12.89
C LEU A 31 2.50 2.48 12.52
N LEU A 32 3.13 1.86 13.51
CA LEU A 32 4.24 0.94 13.31
C LEU A 32 3.82 -0.27 12.46
N SER A 33 2.71 -0.93 12.82
CA SER A 33 2.22 -2.08 12.07
C SER A 33 1.90 -1.74 10.62
N LEU A 34 1.33 -0.55 10.35
CA LEU A 34 1.09 -0.09 9.00
C LEU A 34 2.40 0.11 8.23
N GLN A 35 3.38 0.78 8.84
CA GLN A 35 4.70 0.98 8.25
C GLN A 35 5.40 -0.36 7.93
N GLU A 36 5.32 -1.33 8.84
CA GLU A 36 5.85 -2.68 8.62
C GLU A 36 5.18 -3.38 7.43
N ARG A 37 3.85 -3.26 7.30
CA ARG A 37 3.12 -3.80 6.13
C ARG A 37 3.64 -3.17 4.83
N PHE A 38 3.79 -1.84 4.78
CA PHE A 38 4.35 -1.16 3.61
C PHE A 38 5.76 -1.61 3.28
N ASN A 39 6.65 -1.68 4.28
CA ASN A 39 8.02 -2.13 4.08
C ASN A 39 8.08 -3.57 3.55
N ALA A 40 7.22 -4.47 4.06
CA ALA A 40 7.12 -5.83 3.56
C ALA A 40 6.67 -5.88 2.09
N TYR A 41 5.69 -5.05 1.68
CA TYR A 41 5.25 -4.99 0.29
C TYR A 41 6.29 -4.39 -0.64
N VAL A 42 7.00 -3.36 -0.20
CA VAL A 42 8.09 -2.75 -0.96
C VAL A 42 9.21 -3.77 -1.18
N SER A 43 9.66 -4.45 -0.12
CA SER A 43 10.64 -5.53 -0.25
C SER A 43 10.13 -6.62 -1.19
N PHE A 44 8.89 -7.07 -1.05
CA PHE A 44 8.28 -8.06 -1.96
C PHE A 44 8.32 -7.65 -3.44
N LEU A 45 8.06 -6.38 -3.74
CA LEU A 45 8.12 -5.83 -5.10
C LEU A 45 9.55 -5.70 -5.63
N LEU A 46 10.49 -5.28 -4.78
CA LEU A 46 11.87 -4.96 -5.16
C LEU A 46 12.78 -6.20 -5.21
N ASP A 47 12.59 -7.16 -4.30
CA ASP A 47 13.39 -8.38 -4.21
C ASP A 47 13.06 -9.39 -5.33
N GLY A 48 12.02 -9.12 -6.14
CA GLY A 48 11.63 -9.98 -7.25
C GLY A 48 10.82 -11.22 -6.84
N GLU A 49 10.54 -11.40 -5.54
CA GLU A 49 9.64 -12.46 -5.02
C GLU A 49 8.27 -12.39 -5.72
N MET A 50 7.80 -11.18 -5.98
CA MET A 50 6.60 -10.92 -6.76
C MET A 50 6.65 -11.50 -8.18
N THR A 51 7.79 -11.39 -8.86
CA THR A 51 7.98 -11.90 -10.22
C THR A 51 8.08 -13.42 -10.24
N GLU A 52 8.58 -14.04 -9.17
CA GLU A 52 8.59 -15.49 -9.02
C GLU A 52 7.18 -16.07 -8.81
N ALA A 53 6.38 -15.42 -7.96
CA ALA A 53 5.00 -15.81 -7.69
C ALA A 53 4.04 -15.47 -8.85
N HIS A 54 4.27 -14.33 -9.51
CA HIS A 54 3.43 -13.75 -10.56
C HIS A 54 4.27 -13.24 -11.73
N PRO A 55 4.81 -14.14 -12.57
CA PRO A 55 5.64 -13.76 -13.72
C PRO A 55 4.89 -12.90 -14.74
N GLU A 56 3.56 -12.98 -14.79
CA GLU A 56 2.71 -12.12 -15.63
C GLU A 56 2.72 -10.64 -15.23
N LEU A 57 3.25 -10.33 -14.05
CA LEU A 57 3.36 -8.98 -13.51
C LEU A 57 4.79 -8.44 -13.51
N ALA A 58 5.75 -9.23 -13.98
CA ALA A 58 7.15 -8.87 -14.05
C ALA A 58 7.37 -7.58 -14.88
N GLY A 59 8.10 -6.63 -14.31
CA GLY A 59 8.46 -5.37 -14.98
C GLY A 59 7.31 -4.37 -15.15
N LYS A 60 6.13 -4.64 -14.58
CA LYS A 60 5.00 -3.70 -14.59
C LYS A 60 5.10 -2.70 -13.44
N PRO A 61 4.63 -1.45 -13.63
CA PRO A 61 4.60 -0.47 -12.56
C PRO A 61 3.69 -0.95 -11.42
N ALA A 62 4.10 -0.69 -10.18
CA ALA A 62 3.36 -1.06 -9.00
C ALA A 62 2.66 0.15 -8.37
N ARG A 63 1.43 -0.09 -7.90
CA ARG A 63 0.62 0.85 -7.13
C ARG A 63 0.14 0.17 -5.86
N ILE A 64 0.41 0.78 -4.72
CA ILE A 64 -0.15 0.38 -3.44
C ILE A 64 -1.38 1.23 -3.17
N LYS A 65 -2.51 0.57 -2.92
CA LYS A 65 -3.80 1.20 -2.64
C LYS A 65 -4.21 0.90 -1.20
N LEU A 66 -4.13 1.90 -0.33
CA LEU A 66 -4.60 1.81 1.04
C LEU A 66 -6.09 2.18 1.11
N ARG A 67 -6.92 1.23 1.53
CA ARG A 67 -8.36 1.44 1.75
C ARG A 67 -8.63 1.60 3.24
N CYS A 68 -8.83 2.84 3.66
CA CYS A 68 -9.18 3.17 5.02
C CYS A 68 -10.69 3.07 5.20
N ALA A 69 -11.19 2.38 6.22
CA ALA A 69 -12.59 2.46 6.60
C ALA A 69 -12.95 3.80 7.27
N HIS A 70 -11.96 4.42 7.93
CA HIS A 70 -12.13 5.69 8.63
C HIS A 70 -11.12 6.72 8.12
N MET A 71 -11.44 8.00 8.32
CA MET A 71 -10.54 9.09 7.95
C MET A 71 -9.27 9.02 8.81
N PRO A 72 -8.07 9.01 8.21
CA PRO A 72 -6.81 9.05 8.97
C PRO A 72 -6.69 10.32 9.80
N ASP A 73 -6.21 10.16 11.04
CA ASP A 73 -5.88 11.27 11.93
C ASP A 73 -4.56 11.96 11.50
N THR A 74 -4.24 13.11 12.09
CA THR A 74 -3.05 13.90 11.72
C THR A 74 -1.76 13.08 11.74
N ARG A 75 -1.56 12.21 12.74
CA ARG A 75 -0.33 11.40 12.83
C ARG A 75 -0.29 10.35 11.73
N ALA A 76 -1.44 9.74 11.43
CA ALA A 76 -1.56 8.80 10.33
C ALA A 76 -1.26 9.48 8.98
N LEU A 77 -1.75 10.71 8.78
CA LEU A 77 -1.45 11.48 7.58
C LEU A 77 0.04 11.79 7.44
N GLU A 78 0.71 12.22 8.51
CA GLU A 78 2.17 12.45 8.51
C GLU A 78 2.96 11.19 8.13
N LEU A 79 2.55 10.03 8.68
CA LEU A 79 3.15 8.74 8.32
C LEU A 79 2.91 8.40 6.83
N LEU A 80 1.67 8.57 6.36
CA LEU A 80 1.31 8.28 4.97
C LEU A 80 2.06 9.18 3.99
N GLU A 81 2.30 10.44 4.34
CA GLU A 81 3.10 11.36 3.54
C GLU A 81 4.56 10.92 3.47
N ALA A 82 5.16 10.51 4.60
CA ALA A 82 6.52 9.97 4.63
C ALA A 82 6.66 8.68 3.78
N ILE A 83 5.67 7.79 3.88
CA ILE A 83 5.63 6.56 3.06
C ILE A 83 5.44 6.90 1.59
N HIS A 84 4.58 7.86 1.25
CA HIS A 84 4.37 8.32 -0.13
C HIS A 84 5.68 8.79 -0.78
N ASP A 85 6.46 9.61 -0.07
CA ASP A 85 7.74 10.11 -0.56
C ASP A 85 8.74 8.97 -0.81
N GLN A 86 8.86 8.04 0.14
CA GLN A 86 9.70 6.86 0.01
C GLN A 86 9.30 5.99 -1.19
N LEU A 87 8.00 5.73 -1.37
CA LEU A 87 7.49 4.93 -2.48
C LEU A 87 7.73 5.60 -3.83
N THR A 88 7.57 6.92 -3.89
CA THR A 88 7.84 7.70 -5.10
C THR A 88 9.29 7.56 -5.54
N PHE A 89 10.24 7.54 -4.59
CA PHE A 89 11.65 7.31 -4.88
C PHE A 89 11.94 5.90 -5.46
N GLN A 90 11.04 4.94 -5.24
CA GLN A 90 11.12 3.58 -5.78
C GLN A 90 10.22 3.39 -7.01
N GLU A 91 9.68 4.48 -7.58
CA GLU A 91 8.73 4.46 -8.70
C GLU A 91 7.43 3.70 -8.42
N ILE A 92 7.09 3.52 -7.13
CA ILE A 92 5.86 2.88 -6.66
C ILE A 92 4.85 3.98 -6.31
N LYS A 93 3.63 3.87 -6.83
CA LYS A 93 2.56 4.85 -6.53
C LYS A 93 1.84 4.47 -5.23
N LEU A 94 1.54 5.46 -4.39
CA LEU A 94 0.63 5.28 -3.25
C LEU A 94 -0.70 5.97 -3.51
N GLU A 95 -1.80 5.24 -3.37
CA GLU A 95 -3.16 5.76 -3.44
C GLU A 95 -3.89 5.47 -2.13
N VAL A 96 -4.28 6.52 -1.40
CA VAL A 96 -5.07 6.38 -0.18
C VAL A 96 -6.53 6.69 -0.50
N VAL A 97 -7.43 5.76 -0.20
CA VAL A 97 -8.87 5.94 -0.36
C VAL A 97 -9.58 5.68 0.94
N VAL A 98 -10.47 6.57 1.33
CA VAL A 98 -11.39 6.35 2.46
C VAL A 98 -12.68 5.78 1.89
N ARG A 99 -13.11 4.61 2.35
CA ARG A 99 -14.44 4.11 2.04
C ARG A 99 -15.44 5.00 2.77
N ASN A 100 -16.01 5.98 2.07
CA ASN A 100 -17.28 6.52 2.52
C ASN A 100 -18.30 5.40 2.36
N ASP A 101 -18.81 4.91 3.49
CA ASP A 101 -20.02 4.09 3.53
C ASP A 101 -21.13 4.94 2.88
N GLU A 102 -21.61 4.53 1.70
CA GLU A 102 -22.88 5.01 1.14
C GLU A 102 -24.02 4.11 1.62
#